data_AF-A0A2C8FFR6-F1
#
_entry.id   AF-A0A2C8FFR6-F1
#
_cell.length_a   1.000
_cell.length_b   1.000
_cell.length_c   1.000
_cell.angle_alpha   90.00
_cell.angle_beta   90.00
_cell.angle_gamma   90.00
#
_symmetry.space_group_name_H-M   'P 1'
#
loop_
_entity.id
_entity.type
_entity.pdbx_description
1 polymer ?
#
loop_
_entity_poly.entity_id
_entity_poly.type
_entity_poly.pdbx_seq_one_letter_code
_entity_poly.pdbx_strand_id
1 'polypeptide(L)'
;MSESHMEKALLKIARQINAFDEASLMSLWEKYADRVSHFEPTKRWEEAVIVLNIIQSTRMKNQLFNYNWARSRMPDEGPVEVDLAALTAPEPSALRDKGRGQDAENDEATSGQSDGNKGRKGKILTLTPKNK
;
A
#
# COMPACT_ATOMS: atom_id res chain seq x y z
N MET A 1 37.16 -6.43 -9.90
CA MET A 1 37.17 -5.63 -8.65
C MET A 1 36.34 -4.34 -8.73
N SER A 2 35.44 -4.17 -9.71
CA SER A 2 34.55 -3.01 -9.85
C SER A 2 33.23 -3.13 -9.08
N GLU A 3 32.81 -4.35 -8.74
CA GLU A 3 31.56 -4.64 -8.02
C GLU A 3 31.47 -3.87 -6.69
N SER A 4 32.56 -3.75 -5.92
CA SER A 4 32.49 -3.11 -4.60
C SER A 4 32.20 -1.61 -4.63
N HIS A 5 32.56 -0.85 -5.68
CA HIS A 5 32.38 0.61 -5.65
C HIS A 5 30.95 1.01 -6.01
N MET A 6 30.41 0.46 -7.10
CA MET A 6 29.03 0.74 -7.52
C MET A 6 28.03 0.19 -6.51
N GLU A 7 28.25 -1.02 -5.98
CA GLU A 7 27.42 -1.59 -4.93
C GLU A 7 27.43 -0.72 -3.67
N LYS A 8 28.60 -0.23 -3.23
CA LYS A 8 28.69 0.70 -2.09
C LYS A 8 27.93 2.00 -2.35
N ALA A 9 27.97 2.53 -3.56
CA ALA A 9 27.22 3.72 -3.94
C ALA A 9 25.69 3.47 -3.87
N LEU A 10 25.23 2.37 -4.46
CA LEU A 10 23.82 1.96 -4.41
C LEU A 10 23.34 1.71 -2.97
N LEU A 11 24.15 1.04 -2.15
CA LEU A 11 23.85 0.82 -0.73
C LEU A 11 23.80 2.13 0.05
N LYS A 12 24.66 3.10 -0.27
CA LYS A 12 24.62 4.44 0.35
C LYS A 12 23.31 5.16 0.00
N ILE A 13 22.91 5.11 -1.27
CA ILE A 13 21.63 5.67 -1.73
C ILE A 13 20.47 4.95 -1.01
N ALA A 14 20.47 3.62 -0.98
CA ALA A 14 19.42 2.84 -0.32
C ALA A 14 19.27 3.20 1.17
N ARG A 15 20.38 3.40 1.89
CA ARG A 15 20.36 3.85 3.29
C ARG A 15 19.79 5.27 3.43
N GLN A 16 20.15 6.18 2.53
CA GLN A 16 19.61 7.54 2.51
C GLN A 16 18.11 7.53 2.25
N ILE A 17 17.65 6.74 1.26
CA ILE A 17 16.22 6.63 0.94
C ILE A 17 15.43 6.01 2.10
N ASN A 18 15.96 4.97 2.74
CA ASN A 18 15.34 4.34 3.91
C ASN A 18 15.22 5.27 5.13
N ALA A 19 15.98 6.37 5.18
CA ALA A 19 15.87 7.36 6.24
C ALA A 19 14.74 8.37 6.02
N PHE A 20 14.19 8.47 4.79
CA PHE A 20 13.02 9.30 4.52
C PHE A 20 11.73 8.60 4.94
N ASP A 21 10.76 9.39 5.38
CA ASP A 21 9.41 8.90 5.64
C ASP A 21 8.67 8.57 4.33
N GLU A 22 7.87 7.50 4.35
CA GLU A 22 7.15 7.01 3.17
C GLU A 22 6.13 8.04 2.67
N ALA A 23 5.38 8.68 3.56
CA ALA A 23 4.36 9.65 3.16
C ALA A 23 5.00 10.84 2.42
N SER A 24 6.20 11.24 2.86
CA SER A 24 6.98 12.29 2.19
C SER A 24 7.43 11.88 0.79
N LEU A 25 7.87 10.63 0.58
CA LEU A 25 8.23 10.12 -0.75
C LEU A 25 7.00 9.97 -1.66
N MET A 26 5.87 9.51 -1.11
CA MET A 26 4.62 9.34 -1.85
C MET A 26 4.03 10.68 -2.30
N SER A 27 4.25 11.77 -1.57
CA SER A 27 3.84 13.11 -2.00
C SER A 27 4.49 13.55 -3.32
N LEU A 28 5.64 12.98 -3.68
CA LEU A 28 6.34 13.25 -4.93
C LEU A 28 5.88 12.33 -6.07
N TRP A 29 5.15 11.25 -5.77
CA TRP A 29 4.79 10.23 -6.75
C TRP A 29 4.01 10.82 -7.93
N GLU A 30 2.93 11.56 -7.68
CA GLU A 30 2.08 12.12 -8.75
C GLU A 30 2.88 13.02 -9.69
N LYS A 31 3.76 13.85 -9.13
CA LYS A 31 4.62 14.75 -9.88
C LYS A 31 5.57 14.00 -10.83
N TYR A 32 6.17 12.90 -10.37
CA TYR A 32 7.11 12.15 -11.21
C TYR A 32 6.39 11.19 -12.15
N ALA A 33 5.23 10.66 -11.77
CA ALA A 33 4.38 9.85 -12.65
C ALA A 33 3.93 10.66 -13.87
N ASP A 34 3.44 11.89 -13.66
CA ASP A 34 3.05 12.81 -14.74
C ASP A 34 4.24 13.21 -15.64
N ARG A 35 5.42 13.43 -15.05
CA ARG A 35 6.63 13.70 -15.84
C ARG A 35 7.06 12.52 -16.69
N VAL A 36 6.92 11.29 -16.19
CA VAL A 36 7.33 10.09 -16.89
C VAL A 36 6.32 9.69 -17.98
N SER A 37 5.01 9.99 -17.79
CA SER A 37 3.98 9.70 -18.80
C SER A 37 4.18 10.49 -20.10
N HIS A 38 4.87 11.62 -20.04
CA HIS A 38 5.25 12.42 -21.20
C HIS A 38 6.69 12.09 -21.59
N PHE A 39 6.87 11.14 -22.51
CA PHE A 39 8.20 10.74 -22.96
C PHE A 39 8.95 11.89 -23.63
N GLU A 40 10.17 12.15 -23.15
CA GLU A 40 11.13 13.04 -23.79
C GLU A 40 12.51 12.37 -23.82
N PRO A 41 13.26 12.40 -24.94
CA PRO A 41 14.60 11.84 -25.02
C PRO A 41 15.63 12.79 -24.36
N THR A 42 15.43 13.10 -23.07
CA THR A 42 16.25 14.04 -22.31
C THR A 42 16.76 13.39 -21.03
N LYS A 43 17.94 13.83 -20.57
CA LYS A 43 18.51 13.40 -19.28
C LYS A 43 17.54 13.65 -18.11
N ARG A 44 16.75 14.72 -18.18
CA ARG A 44 15.77 15.06 -17.14
C ARG A 44 14.65 14.02 -17.05
N TRP A 45 14.23 13.49 -18.20
CA TRP A 45 13.25 12.41 -18.22
C TRP A 45 13.84 11.11 -17.65
N GLU A 46 15.08 10.76 -18.02
CA GLU A 46 15.79 9.61 -17.45
C GLU A 46 15.91 9.72 -15.92
N GLU A 47 16.29 10.89 -15.41
CA GLU A 47 16.34 11.18 -13.98
C GLU A 47 14.96 11.05 -13.32
N ALA A 48 13.90 11.54 -13.96
CA ALA A 48 12.52 11.43 -13.45
C ALA A 48 12.07 9.96 -13.35
N VAL A 49 12.42 9.13 -14.32
CA VAL A 49 12.16 7.68 -14.29
C VAL A 49 12.89 7.02 -13.12
N ILE A 50 14.17 7.34 -12.91
CA ILE A 50 14.95 6.77 -11.80
C ILE A 50 14.34 7.18 -10.46
N VAL A 51 13.96 8.46 -10.29
CA VAL A 51 13.31 8.93 -9.05
C VAL A 51 11.98 8.22 -8.82
N LEU A 52 11.15 8.06 -9.86
CA LEU A 52 9.88 7.34 -9.75
C LEU A 52 10.10 5.88 -9.33
N ASN A 53 11.11 5.21 -9.85
CA ASN A 53 11.47 3.84 -9.47
C ASN A 53 11.97 3.73 -8.03
N ILE A 54 12.71 4.73 -7.52
CA ILE A 54 13.11 4.79 -6.11
C ILE A 54 11.89 4.89 -5.20
N ILE A 55 10.90 5.73 -5.54
CA ILE A 55 9.64 5.85 -4.78
C ILE A 55 8.90 4.51 -4.76
N GLN A 56 8.76 3.87 -5.92
CA GLN A 56 8.13 2.54 -6.03
C GLN A 56 8.86 1.47 -5.22
N SER A 57 10.20 1.51 -5.20
CA SER A 57 11.03 0.57 -4.44
C SER A 57 10.77 0.66 -2.94
N THR A 58 10.57 1.86 -2.40
CA THR A 58 10.22 2.06 -0.98
C THR A 58 8.89 1.40 -0.63
N ARG A 59 7.87 1.57 -1.49
CA ARG A 59 6.57 0.94 -1.27
C ARG A 59 6.66 -0.58 -1.37
N MET A 60 7.32 -1.10 -2.42
CA MET A 60 7.52 -2.54 -2.58
C MET A 60 8.22 -3.15 -1.35
N LYS A 61 9.26 -2.48 -0.82
CA LYS A 61 9.93 -2.91 0.42
C LYS A 61 8.96 -2.99 1.61
N ASN A 62 8.10 -1.99 1.79
CA ASN A 62 7.14 -1.96 2.89
C ASN A 62 6.08 -3.06 2.76
N GLN A 63 5.61 -3.30 1.54
CA GLN A 63 4.67 -4.40 1.26
C GLN A 63 5.31 -5.77 1.51
N LEU A 64 6.56 -5.97 1.06
CA LEU A 64 7.32 -7.18 1.37
C LEU A 64 7.54 -7.37 2.87
N PHE A 65 7.80 -6.29 3.61
CA PHE A 65 7.92 -6.35 5.06
C PHE A 65 6.60 -6.81 5.70
N ASN A 66 5.48 -6.20 5.32
CA ASN A 66 4.15 -6.56 5.83
C ASN A 66 3.79 -8.02 5.52
N TYR A 67 4.08 -8.48 4.30
CA TYR A 67 3.87 -9.86 3.89
C TYR A 67 4.66 -10.85 4.74
N ASN A 68 5.98 -10.64 4.86
CA ASN A 68 6.83 -11.53 5.65
C ASN A 68 6.46 -11.51 7.15
N TRP A 69 6.03 -10.35 7.65
CA TRP A 69 5.55 -10.21 9.01
C TRP A 69 4.24 -10.97 9.26
N ALA A 70 3.26 -10.85 8.35
CA ALA A 70 1.99 -11.58 8.43
C ALA A 70 2.22 -13.09 8.39
N ARG A 71 3.04 -13.58 7.45
CA ARG A 71 3.39 -15.00 7.34
C ARG A 71 4.06 -15.55 8.59
N SER A 72 4.88 -14.74 9.26
CA SER A 72 5.52 -15.13 10.52
C SER A 72 4.53 -15.26 11.69
N ARG A 73 3.33 -14.67 11.58
CA ARG A 73 2.27 -14.74 12.61
C ARG A 73 1.16 -15.75 12.31
N MET A 74 1.02 -16.17 11.04
CA MET A 74 0.02 -17.13 10.59
C MET A 74 0.71 -18.21 9.76
N PRO A 75 1.36 -19.20 10.40
CA PRO A 75 2.08 -20.26 9.71
C PRO A 75 1.18 -21.27 8.98
N ASP A 76 -0.15 -21.20 9.19
CA ASP A 76 -1.13 -22.20 8.72
C ASP A 76 -2.04 -21.69 7.57
N GLU A 77 -1.95 -20.40 7.20
CA GLU A 77 -2.60 -19.90 6.00
C GLU A 77 -1.66 -20.11 4.81
N GLY A 78 -2.14 -20.82 3.78
CA GLY A 78 -1.40 -21.14 2.56
C GLY A 78 -0.83 -19.90 1.83
N PRO A 79 -0.01 -20.10 0.79
CA PRO A 79 0.75 -19.01 0.17
C PRO A 79 -0.18 -17.91 -0.35
N VAL A 80 -0.13 -16.73 0.29
CA VAL A 80 -0.75 -15.51 -0.23
C VAL A 80 0.13 -15.04 -1.39
N GLU A 81 -0.40 -15.12 -2.60
CA GLU A 81 0.30 -14.68 -3.81
C GLU A 81 0.47 -13.16 -3.78
N VAL A 82 1.71 -12.68 -3.90
CA VAL A 82 2.03 -11.26 -3.89
C VAL A 82 2.13 -10.77 -5.33
N ASP A 83 1.14 -10.02 -5.80
CA ASP A 83 1.24 -9.34 -7.08
C ASP A 83 2.19 -8.14 -6.98
N LEU A 84 3.45 -8.34 -7.36
CA LEU A 84 4.50 -7.32 -7.36
C LEU A 84 4.14 -6.09 -8.19
N ALA A 85 3.33 -6.24 -9.25
CA ALA A 85 2.91 -5.12 -10.09
C ALA A 85 1.83 -4.27 -9.40
N ALA A 86 0.94 -4.91 -8.63
CA ALA A 86 -0.01 -4.18 -7.78
C ALA A 86 0.68 -3.41 -6.64
N LEU A 87 1.85 -3.87 -6.17
CA LEU A 87 2.57 -3.21 -5.07
C LEU A 87 3.09 -1.80 -5.40
N THR A 88 3.19 -1.44 -6.68
CA THR A 88 3.75 -0.15 -7.09
C THR A 88 2.70 0.84 -7.60
N ALA A 89 1.54 0.37 -8.07
CA ALA A 89 0.43 1.23 -8.48
C ALA A 89 -0.31 1.77 -7.25
N PRO A 90 -0.57 3.08 -7.09
CA PRO A 90 -1.35 3.63 -5.96
C PRO A 90 -2.65 2.82 -5.81
N GLU A 91 -2.88 2.23 -4.63
CA GLU A 91 -4.14 1.53 -4.37
C GLU A 91 -5.28 2.51 -4.68
N PRO A 92 -6.20 2.19 -5.60
CA PRO A 92 -7.40 2.98 -5.73
C PRO A 92 -8.11 2.89 -4.38
N SER A 93 -8.31 4.04 -3.72
CA SER A 93 -8.90 4.13 -2.37
C SER A 93 -10.29 3.46 -2.26
N ALA A 94 -10.87 3.01 -3.38
CA ALA A 94 -12.10 2.24 -3.47
C ALA A 94 -11.99 0.75 -3.05
N LEU A 95 -10.80 0.14 -3.03
CA LEU A 95 -10.66 -1.29 -2.66
C LEU A 95 -10.61 -1.54 -1.14
N ARG A 96 -10.46 -0.49 -0.32
CA ARG A 96 -10.49 -0.59 1.15
C ARG A 96 -11.89 -0.86 1.74
N ASP A 97 -12.94 -0.82 0.92
CA ASP A 97 -14.34 -0.99 1.35
C ASP A 97 -14.94 -2.37 1.02
N LYS A 98 -14.23 -3.25 0.29
CA LYS A 98 -14.76 -4.55 -0.17
C LYS A 98 -14.15 -5.77 0.53
N GLY A 99 -13.91 -5.67 1.84
CA GLY A 99 -13.21 -6.70 2.59
C GLY A 99 -13.79 -7.03 3.97
N ARG A 100 -15.12 -7.06 4.16
CA ARG A 100 -15.74 -7.87 5.21
C ARG A 100 -17.25 -8.05 5.00
N GLY A 101 -17.65 -9.19 4.45
CA GLY A 101 -19.06 -9.53 4.32
C GLY A 101 -19.34 -10.58 3.25
N GLN A 102 -18.69 -11.74 3.36
CA GLN A 102 -19.19 -12.96 2.74
C GLN A 102 -19.14 -14.04 3.81
N ASP A 103 -20.30 -14.27 4.44
CA ASP A 103 -20.73 -15.59 4.87
C ASP A 103 -22.20 -15.71 4.47
N ALA A 104 -22.50 -16.79 3.78
CA ALA A 104 -23.70 -17.05 3.02
C ALA A 104 -24.87 -17.56 3.90
N GLU A 105 -26.07 -17.36 3.34
CA GLU A 105 -27.25 -18.24 3.39
C GLU A 105 -27.85 -18.62 4.75
N ASN A 106 -29.07 -18.12 4.98
CA ASN A 106 -30.22 -19.01 5.05
C ASN A 106 -31.48 -18.29 4.58
N ASP A 107 -32.18 -18.96 3.66
CA ASP A 107 -33.53 -18.69 3.20
C ASP A 107 -34.53 -18.64 4.37
N GLU A 108 -35.38 -17.62 4.41
CA GLU A 108 -36.81 -17.82 4.63
C GLU A 108 -37.61 -16.60 4.17
N ALA A 109 -38.52 -16.85 3.24
CA ALA A 109 -39.46 -15.87 2.70
C ALA A 109 -40.52 -15.52 3.75
N THR A 110 -40.70 -14.23 4.06
CA THR A 110 -42.02 -13.71 4.42
C THR A 110 -42.14 -12.22 4.09
N SER A 111 -43.27 -11.90 3.48
CA SER A 111 -43.76 -10.60 3.02
C SER A 111 -43.88 -9.52 4.10
N GLY A 112 -43.63 -8.25 3.75
CA GLY A 112 -44.11 -7.10 4.52
C GLY A 112 -43.50 -5.76 4.09
N GLN A 113 -44.33 -4.87 3.53
CA GLN A 113 -44.05 -3.45 3.26
C GLN A 113 -43.69 -2.66 4.54
N SER A 114 -42.74 -1.72 4.46
CA SER A 114 -42.94 -0.28 4.79
C SER A 114 -41.63 0.49 4.97
N ASP A 115 -41.67 1.74 4.51
CA ASP A 115 -40.82 2.91 4.78
C ASP A 115 -39.95 2.93 6.05
N GLY A 116 -38.75 3.54 5.94
CA GLY A 116 -38.00 3.99 7.11
C GLY A 116 -36.57 4.43 6.86
N ASN A 117 -36.38 5.64 6.33
CA ASN A 117 -35.12 6.39 6.40
C ASN A 117 -34.66 6.55 7.87
N LYS A 118 -33.57 5.91 8.28
CA LYS A 118 -32.82 6.26 9.50
C LYS A 118 -31.31 6.09 9.28
N GLY A 119 -30.61 7.22 9.17
CA GLY A 119 -29.15 7.30 9.16
C GLY A 119 -28.52 6.63 10.37
N ARG A 120 -27.57 5.71 10.13
CA ARG A 120 -26.84 4.98 11.15
C ARG A 120 -25.71 5.86 11.70
N LYS A 121 -25.92 6.41 12.91
CA LYS A 121 -24.90 7.08 13.72
C LYS A 121 -23.83 6.06 14.13
N GLY A 122 -22.57 6.32 13.76
CA GLY A 122 -21.42 5.50 14.17
C GLY A 122 -21.26 5.50 15.69
N LYS A 123 -21.04 4.32 16.28
CA LYS A 123 -20.77 4.16 17.71
C LYS A 123 -19.32 4.56 17.99
N ILE A 124 -19.12 5.66 18.70
CA ILE A 124 -17.83 6.08 19.21
C ILE A 124 -17.50 5.20 20.42
N LEU A 125 -16.42 4.41 20.34
CA LEU A 125 -15.91 3.63 21.46
C LEU A 125 -15.13 4.55 22.39
N THR A 126 -15.72 4.94 23.51
CA THR A 126 -15.04 5.63 24.61
C THR A 126 -14.23 4.62 25.42
N LEU A 127 -12.91 4.71 25.32
CA LEU A 127 -11.99 3.91 26.13
C LEU A 127 -11.81 4.57 27.50
N THR A 128 -12.19 3.87 28.56
CA THR A 128 -11.88 4.27 29.94
C THR A 128 -10.52 3.66 30.35
N PRO A 129 -9.60 4.44 30.93
CA PRO A 129 -8.32 3.92 31.40
C PRO A 129 -8.53 3.02 32.62
N LYS A 130 -7.92 1.83 32.58
CA LYS A 130 -7.96 0.85 33.67
C LYS A 130 -6.95 1.27 34.75
N ASN A 131 -7.44 1.82 35.85
CA ASN A 131 -6.65 1.98 37.07
C ASN A 131 -6.50 0.62 37.77
N LYS A 132 -5.27 0.11 37.85
CA LYS A 132 -4.70 -0.43 39.08
C LYS A 132 -3.19 -0.57 38.98
#